data_AF-A0A7Y9HZJ0-F1
#
_entry.id   AF-A0A7Y9HZJ0-F1
#
_cell.length_a   1.000
_cell.length_b   1.000
_cell.length_c   1.000
_cell.angle_alpha   90.00
_cell.angle_beta   90.00
_cell.angle_gamma   90.00
#
_symmetry.space_group_name_H-M   'P 1'
#
loop_
_entity.id
_entity.type
_entity.pdbx_description
1 polymer ?
#
loop_
_entity_poly.entity_id
_entity_poly.type
_entity_poly.pdbx_seq_one_letter_code
_entity_poly.pdbx_strand_id
1 'polypeptide(L)'
;MTPAAQYNTFRDLCLQNAEEALNAGELLLNKGSNHLAFHLSALALEEIGKIFIGWYNIEQSGKTDGKSLTIPLDDHVKKLFWAIWGPSFGVEKLTRQQMEKYKQFALAIHNQRLDSLYTDLADTVPLAQKVAATDVQTLIDIVKQRLADSRLEGDFTQQLDEEDTQLFNRFMEITASPEKRAFLFSDAAQEKLITLGSFKAWVRDLLSHFDAQDNKLKEMLKVELDKPPIGSKTQVKPKWKLRITILSPTHLIKAQPLNEFNQHSPIIKLSKGGTKNALIVDFTLPKFIGAPILYGYGWLNARLYVAALNVASRGFFFWNTKQDTYKFYDKIWDLEKNAELSIRLAQEIKLDWPKAQQTLDAQELHLSRMVVDYFMDVYNTPDTVFVQHYLHGLAMLAKSDIHLRLEVQMLAHFFNVLETAMKKGSENADFKDDLFTILAGFLPERTNFECVIGLAINLKNGKPIDAESITLTEVYSLKNYCDILLLTYAYRHRNKDDGAILSGITE
;
A
#
# COMPACT_ATOMS: atom_id res chain seq x y z
N MET A 1 -16.82 -23.82 -31.05
CA MET A 1 -17.75 -22.67 -31.13
C MET A 1 -16.89 -21.43 -31.35
N THR A 2 -17.26 -20.49 -32.22
CA THR A 2 -16.49 -19.24 -32.37
C THR A 2 -16.66 -18.36 -31.12
N PRO A 3 -15.73 -17.46 -30.78
CA PRO A 3 -15.91 -16.53 -29.66
C PRO A 3 -17.21 -15.72 -29.75
N ALA A 4 -17.61 -15.31 -30.96
CA ALA A 4 -18.90 -14.66 -31.24
C ALA A 4 -20.10 -15.55 -30.87
N ALA A 5 -20.11 -16.81 -31.32
CA ALA A 5 -21.19 -17.75 -31.01
C ALA A 5 -21.23 -18.09 -29.51
N GLN A 6 -20.07 -18.22 -28.87
CA GLN A 6 -19.95 -18.47 -27.42
C GLN A 6 -20.46 -17.28 -26.62
N TYR A 7 -20.16 -16.05 -27.05
CA TYR A 7 -20.67 -14.84 -26.43
C TYR A 7 -22.16 -14.66 -26.62
N ASN A 8 -22.71 -14.86 -27.82
CA ASN A 8 -24.16 -14.77 -28.03
C ASN A 8 -24.88 -15.79 -27.14
N THR A 9 -24.37 -17.02 -27.06
CA THR A 9 -24.89 -18.03 -26.14
C THR A 9 -24.83 -17.56 -24.68
N PHE A 10 -23.68 -17.02 -24.23
CA PHE A 10 -23.53 -16.49 -22.88
C PHE A 10 -24.48 -15.33 -22.58
N ARG A 11 -24.60 -14.38 -23.53
CA ARG A 11 -25.49 -13.22 -23.45
C ARG A 11 -26.94 -13.67 -23.32
N ASP A 12 -27.37 -14.61 -24.15
CA ASP A 12 -28.75 -15.12 -24.12
C ASP A 12 -29.06 -15.80 -22.79
N LEU A 13 -28.13 -16.59 -22.25
CA LEU A 13 -28.26 -17.18 -20.92
C LEU A 13 -28.36 -16.12 -19.81
N CYS A 14 -27.54 -15.06 -19.87
CA CYS A 14 -27.64 -13.95 -18.92
C CYS A 14 -28.99 -13.22 -19.03
N LEU A 15 -29.47 -12.94 -20.25
CA LEU A 15 -30.75 -12.27 -20.46
C LEU A 15 -31.94 -13.16 -20.03
N GLN A 16 -31.86 -14.48 -20.25
CA GLN A 16 -32.85 -15.43 -19.77
C GLN A 16 -32.88 -15.46 -18.24
N ASN A 17 -31.72 -15.59 -17.59
CA ASN A 17 -31.64 -15.56 -16.12
C ASN A 17 -32.14 -14.24 -15.54
N ALA A 18 -31.85 -13.11 -16.20
CA ALA A 18 -32.34 -11.80 -15.80
C ALA A 18 -33.87 -11.72 -15.89
N GLU A 19 -34.47 -12.26 -16.95
CA GLU A 19 -35.93 -12.33 -17.13
C GLU A 19 -36.60 -13.23 -16.09
N GLU A 20 -36.05 -14.41 -15.84
CA GLU A 20 -36.57 -15.34 -14.83
C GLU A 20 -36.51 -14.73 -13.42
N ALA A 21 -35.40 -14.08 -13.07
CA ALA A 21 -35.25 -13.38 -11.81
C ALA A 21 -36.22 -12.18 -11.70
N LEU A 22 -36.38 -11.40 -12.77
CA LEU A 22 -37.35 -10.30 -12.82
C LEU A 22 -38.78 -10.82 -12.58
N ASN A 23 -39.21 -11.84 -13.32
CA ASN A 23 -40.55 -12.43 -13.21
C ASN A 23 -40.81 -12.94 -11.79
N ALA A 24 -39.82 -13.62 -11.19
CA ALA A 24 -39.91 -14.07 -9.80
C ALA A 24 -40.00 -12.90 -8.81
N GLY A 25 -39.23 -11.82 -9.03
CA GLY A 25 -39.29 -10.61 -8.22
C GLY A 25 -40.65 -9.92 -8.27
N GLU A 26 -41.24 -9.79 -9.46
CA GLU A 26 -42.59 -9.24 -9.64
C GLU A 26 -43.67 -10.05 -8.93
N LEU A 27 -43.55 -11.38 -8.95
CA LEU A 27 -44.48 -12.27 -8.24
C LEU A 27 -44.43 -12.08 -6.73
N LEU A 28 -43.33 -11.58 -6.17
CA LEU A 28 -43.14 -11.38 -4.72
C LEU A 28 -43.43 -9.95 -4.26
N LEU A 29 -43.53 -9.00 -5.20
CA LEU A 29 -43.85 -7.61 -4.91
C LEU A 29 -45.19 -7.50 -4.16
N ASN A 30 -45.21 -6.70 -3.09
CA ASN A 30 -46.39 -6.46 -2.24
C ASN A 30 -46.97 -7.71 -1.54
N LYS A 31 -46.25 -8.85 -1.54
CA LYS A 31 -46.65 -10.07 -0.80
C LYS A 31 -45.98 -10.23 0.57
N GLY A 32 -45.44 -9.14 1.12
CA GLY A 32 -44.69 -9.17 2.38
C GLY A 32 -43.26 -9.73 2.24
N SER A 33 -42.75 -9.89 1.02
CA SER A 33 -41.42 -10.44 0.71
C SER A 33 -40.55 -9.45 -0.08
N ASN A 34 -40.67 -8.15 0.22
CA ASN A 34 -40.01 -7.08 -0.52
C ASN A 34 -38.49 -7.25 -0.61
N HIS A 35 -37.83 -7.72 0.45
CA HIS A 35 -36.40 -8.03 0.46
C HIS A 35 -36.00 -9.10 -0.59
N LEU A 36 -36.81 -10.15 -0.77
CA LEU A 36 -36.56 -11.18 -1.78
C LEU A 36 -36.80 -10.65 -3.19
N ALA A 37 -37.87 -9.87 -3.38
CA ALA A 37 -38.14 -9.21 -4.65
C ALA A 37 -36.98 -8.27 -5.05
N PHE A 38 -36.49 -7.46 -4.09
CA PHE A 38 -35.32 -6.60 -4.29
C PHE A 38 -34.07 -7.38 -4.68
N HIS A 39 -33.80 -8.50 -4.00
CA HIS A 39 -32.64 -9.34 -4.28
C HIS A 39 -32.70 -9.91 -5.71
N LEU A 40 -33.86 -10.39 -6.14
CA LEU A 40 -34.06 -10.94 -7.48
C LEU A 40 -33.91 -9.85 -8.55
N SER A 41 -34.44 -8.65 -8.30
CA SER A 41 -34.24 -7.51 -9.21
C SER A 41 -32.78 -7.06 -9.29
N ALA A 42 -32.06 -7.05 -8.16
CA ALA A 42 -30.62 -6.75 -8.14
C ALA A 42 -29.82 -7.83 -8.90
N LEU A 43 -30.17 -9.11 -8.73
CA LEU A 43 -29.57 -10.22 -9.47
C LEU A 43 -29.81 -10.08 -10.98
N ALA A 44 -31.02 -9.72 -11.39
CA ALA A 44 -31.34 -9.50 -12.80
C ALA A 44 -30.46 -8.39 -13.43
N LEU A 45 -30.25 -7.28 -12.71
CA LEU A 45 -29.32 -6.24 -13.16
C LEU A 45 -27.87 -6.73 -13.21
N GLU A 46 -27.44 -7.55 -12.26
CA GLU A 46 -26.11 -8.14 -12.31
C GLU A 46 -25.91 -9.03 -13.54
N GLU A 47 -26.90 -9.86 -13.90
CA GLU A 47 -26.84 -10.68 -15.12
C GLU A 47 -26.74 -9.82 -16.38
N ILE A 48 -27.53 -8.74 -16.48
CA ILE A 48 -27.42 -7.77 -17.59
C ILE A 48 -26.02 -7.13 -17.61
N GLY A 49 -25.50 -6.72 -16.45
CA GLY A 49 -24.16 -6.12 -16.33
C GLY A 49 -23.01 -7.08 -16.64
N LYS A 50 -23.18 -8.39 -16.38
CA LYS A 50 -22.18 -9.42 -16.70
C LYS A 50 -21.90 -9.50 -18.20
N ILE A 51 -22.88 -9.19 -19.05
CA ILE A 51 -22.73 -9.23 -20.51
C ILE A 51 -21.54 -8.36 -20.96
N PHE A 52 -21.41 -7.16 -20.39
CA PHE A 52 -20.31 -6.22 -20.69
C PHE A 52 -18.92 -6.75 -20.29
N ILE A 53 -18.86 -7.69 -19.34
CA ILE A 53 -17.61 -8.31 -18.86
C ILE A 53 -17.34 -9.63 -19.59
N GLY A 54 -18.40 -10.35 -19.96
CA GLY A 54 -18.34 -11.71 -20.51
C GLY A 54 -17.55 -11.82 -21.81
N TRP A 55 -17.68 -10.87 -22.73
CA TRP A 55 -16.92 -10.86 -23.99
C TRP A 55 -15.42 -10.94 -23.76
N TYR A 56 -14.91 -10.09 -22.85
CA TYR A 56 -13.48 -10.03 -22.52
C TYR A 56 -12.96 -11.37 -21.99
N ASN A 57 -13.70 -11.98 -21.06
CA ASN A 57 -13.29 -13.26 -20.47
C ASN A 57 -13.33 -14.40 -21.50
N ILE A 58 -14.30 -14.40 -22.42
CA ILE A 58 -14.40 -15.39 -23.50
C ILE A 58 -13.20 -15.26 -24.46
N GLU A 59 -12.80 -14.04 -24.82
CA GLU A 59 -11.63 -13.80 -25.67
C GLU A 59 -10.30 -14.24 -25.01
N GLN A 60 -10.18 -14.03 -23.70
CA GLN A 60 -8.98 -14.38 -22.94
C GLN A 60 -8.87 -15.87 -22.62
N SER A 61 -9.98 -16.62 -22.67
CA SER A 61 -10.05 -18.04 -22.29
C SER A 61 -9.23 -19.00 -23.19
N GLY A 62 -8.69 -18.52 -24.31
CA GLY A 62 -7.84 -19.29 -25.22
C GLY A 62 -6.36 -18.87 -25.27
N LYS A 63 -5.94 -17.87 -24.49
CA LYS A 63 -4.58 -17.30 -24.52
C LYS A 63 -3.76 -17.82 -23.32
N THR A 64 -2.81 -18.73 -23.59
CA THR A 64 -1.94 -19.41 -22.60
C THR A 64 -0.70 -18.62 -22.18
N ASP A 65 -0.48 -17.44 -22.75
CA ASP A 65 0.52 -16.51 -22.27
C ASP A 65 0.06 -15.91 -20.95
N GLY A 66 0.87 -16.04 -19.89
CA GLY A 66 0.58 -15.66 -18.50
C GLY A 66 0.29 -14.17 -18.23
N LYS A 67 -0.17 -13.43 -19.25
CA LYS A 67 -0.77 -12.10 -19.21
C LYS A 67 -2.30 -12.13 -19.36
N SER A 68 -2.92 -13.30 -19.52
CA SER A 68 -4.38 -13.47 -19.51
C SER A 68 -4.96 -12.97 -18.18
N LEU A 69 -5.43 -11.73 -18.19
CA LEU A 69 -6.23 -11.16 -17.11
C LEU A 69 -7.66 -11.60 -17.41
N THR A 70 -8.23 -12.49 -16.60
CA THR A 70 -9.69 -12.67 -16.58
C THR A 70 -10.25 -11.66 -15.58
N ILE A 71 -11.29 -10.91 -15.97
CA ILE A 71 -11.97 -10.00 -15.04
C ILE A 71 -12.80 -10.86 -14.09
N PRO A 72 -12.60 -10.74 -12.77
CA PRO A 72 -13.43 -11.46 -11.80
C PRO A 72 -14.91 -11.08 -11.97
N LEU A 73 -15.79 -12.08 -12.08
CA LEU A 73 -17.25 -11.91 -12.23
C LEU A 73 -18.00 -11.82 -10.88
N ASP A 74 -17.25 -11.92 -9.79
CA ASP A 74 -17.70 -11.80 -8.39
C ASP A 74 -17.83 -10.34 -7.91
N ASP A 75 -17.31 -9.36 -8.66
CA ASP A 75 -17.50 -7.93 -8.36
C ASP A 75 -18.95 -7.48 -8.65
N HIS A 76 -19.81 -7.59 -7.65
CA HIS A 76 -21.23 -7.22 -7.69
C HIS A 76 -21.46 -5.76 -8.05
N VAL A 77 -20.70 -4.84 -7.43
CA VAL A 77 -20.85 -3.40 -7.65
C VAL A 77 -20.48 -3.04 -9.09
N LYS A 78 -19.43 -3.65 -9.64
CA LYS A 78 -19.02 -3.43 -11.02
C LYS A 78 -20.06 -3.90 -12.03
N LYS A 79 -20.67 -5.09 -11.82
CA LYS A 79 -21.77 -5.58 -12.67
C LYS A 79 -22.96 -4.62 -12.64
N LEU A 80 -23.40 -4.20 -11.45
CA LEU A 80 -24.50 -3.24 -11.28
C LEU A 80 -24.18 -1.90 -11.97
N PHE A 81 -22.96 -1.40 -11.81
CA PHE A 81 -22.51 -0.17 -12.47
C PHE A 81 -22.61 -0.26 -13.99
N TRP A 82 -22.15 -1.36 -14.59
CA TRP A 82 -22.25 -1.57 -16.04
C TRP A 82 -23.69 -1.69 -16.53
N ALA A 83 -24.57 -2.34 -15.76
CA ALA A 83 -26.00 -2.41 -16.10
C ALA A 83 -26.70 -1.04 -16.07
N ILE A 84 -26.29 -0.15 -15.14
CA ILE A 84 -26.86 1.19 -15.00
C ILE A 84 -26.34 2.11 -16.10
N TRP A 85 -25.02 2.13 -16.31
CA TRP A 85 -24.36 3.09 -17.18
C TRP A 85 -24.20 2.64 -18.64
N GLY A 86 -23.97 1.34 -18.88
CA GLY A 86 -23.64 0.79 -20.19
C GLY A 86 -24.49 1.34 -21.35
N PRO A 87 -25.81 1.51 -21.19
CA PRO A 87 -26.66 2.04 -22.26
C PRO A 87 -26.53 3.55 -22.53
N SER A 88 -26.09 4.36 -21.56
CA SER A 88 -25.80 5.79 -21.74
C SER A 88 -24.40 6.03 -22.33
N PHE A 89 -23.64 4.97 -22.57
CA PHE A 89 -22.26 5.05 -22.98
C PHE A 89 -22.13 5.69 -24.38
N GLY A 90 -21.47 6.85 -24.45
CA GLY A 90 -21.24 7.57 -25.72
C GLY A 90 -22.44 8.38 -26.24
N VAL A 91 -23.57 8.40 -25.52
CA VAL A 91 -24.78 9.15 -25.90
C VAL A 91 -24.87 10.50 -25.19
N GLU A 92 -24.42 10.58 -23.93
CA GLU A 92 -24.52 11.79 -23.10
C GLU A 92 -23.21 12.12 -22.39
N LYS A 93 -23.00 13.42 -22.08
CA LYS A 93 -21.92 13.87 -21.18
C LYS A 93 -22.29 13.51 -19.75
N LEU A 94 -21.47 12.68 -19.11
CA LEU A 94 -21.65 12.40 -17.70
C LEU A 94 -20.80 13.33 -16.86
N THR A 95 -21.45 14.32 -16.26
CA THR A 95 -20.81 15.12 -15.21
C THR A 95 -20.23 14.19 -14.14
N ARG A 96 -19.14 14.64 -13.49
CA ARG A 96 -18.56 13.93 -12.34
C ARG A 96 -19.62 13.57 -11.29
N GLN A 97 -20.62 14.43 -11.10
CA GLN A 97 -21.76 14.18 -10.20
C GLN A 97 -22.64 13.02 -10.69
N GLN A 98 -22.93 12.90 -11.98
CA GLN A 98 -23.71 11.78 -12.51
C GLN A 98 -22.97 10.44 -12.40
N MET A 99 -21.67 10.41 -12.68
CA MET A 99 -20.88 9.17 -12.48
C MET A 99 -20.80 8.77 -11.02
N GLU A 100 -20.57 9.74 -10.13
CA GLU A 100 -20.57 9.46 -8.70
C GLU A 100 -21.96 8.99 -8.24
N LYS A 101 -23.04 9.56 -8.79
CA LYS A 101 -24.41 9.06 -8.58
C LYS A 101 -24.56 7.62 -9.06
N TYR A 102 -24.07 7.25 -10.24
CA TYR A 102 -24.16 5.85 -10.72
C TYR A 102 -23.36 4.88 -9.85
N LYS A 103 -22.17 5.28 -9.40
CA LYS A 103 -21.38 4.46 -8.46
C LYS A 103 -22.06 4.33 -7.10
N GLN A 104 -22.53 5.43 -6.54
CA GLN A 104 -23.26 5.44 -5.29
C GLN A 104 -24.56 4.65 -5.39
N PHE A 105 -25.23 4.69 -6.53
CA PHE A 105 -26.44 3.93 -6.77
C PHE A 105 -26.16 2.42 -6.87
N ALA A 106 -25.14 2.00 -7.63
CA ALA A 106 -24.70 0.61 -7.68
C ALA A 106 -24.29 0.10 -6.28
N LEU A 107 -23.55 0.91 -5.52
CA LEU A 107 -23.15 0.59 -4.15
C LEU A 107 -24.35 0.53 -3.21
N ALA A 108 -25.32 1.43 -3.35
CA ALA A 108 -26.54 1.45 -2.54
C ALA A 108 -27.39 0.19 -2.78
N ILE A 109 -27.57 -0.23 -4.04
CA ILE A 109 -28.25 -1.48 -4.38
C ILE A 109 -27.54 -2.67 -3.73
N HIS A 110 -26.21 -2.75 -3.85
CA HIS A 110 -25.43 -3.84 -3.27
C HIS A 110 -25.52 -3.87 -1.74
N ASN A 111 -25.36 -2.73 -1.07
CA ASN A 111 -25.44 -2.64 0.38
C ASN A 111 -26.84 -2.95 0.90
N GLN A 112 -27.89 -2.43 0.25
CA GLN A 112 -29.28 -2.74 0.59
C GLN A 112 -29.58 -4.23 0.42
N ARG A 113 -29.02 -4.86 -0.62
CA ARG A 113 -29.11 -6.31 -0.82
C ARG A 113 -28.47 -7.06 0.35
N LEU A 114 -27.26 -6.68 0.78
CA LEU A 114 -26.59 -7.35 1.91
C LEU A 114 -27.35 -7.17 3.22
N ASP A 115 -27.79 -5.95 3.52
CA ASP A 115 -28.50 -5.60 4.76
C ASP A 115 -29.86 -6.31 4.90
N SER A 116 -30.53 -6.58 3.76
CA SER A 116 -31.84 -7.23 3.74
C SER A 116 -31.82 -8.73 3.44
N LEU A 117 -30.65 -9.30 3.14
CA LEU A 117 -30.50 -10.73 2.81
C LEU A 117 -30.21 -11.59 4.03
N TYR A 118 -29.46 -11.05 5.00
CA TYR A 118 -29.05 -11.79 6.20
C TYR A 118 -29.55 -11.07 7.45
N THR A 119 -30.01 -11.86 8.43
CA THR A 119 -30.32 -11.35 9.76
C THR A 119 -29.05 -11.22 10.58
N ASP A 120 -28.80 -10.05 11.14
CA ASP A 120 -27.71 -9.77 12.09
C ASP A 120 -28.23 -9.88 13.54
N LEU A 121 -27.33 -10.19 14.48
CA LEU A 121 -27.61 -10.19 15.92
C LEU A 121 -28.10 -8.82 16.43
N ALA A 122 -27.70 -7.74 15.76
CA ALA A 122 -28.11 -6.38 16.11
C ALA A 122 -29.48 -5.97 15.53
N ASP A 123 -30.11 -6.80 14.70
CA ASP A 123 -31.34 -6.45 14.01
C ASP A 123 -32.54 -6.32 14.97
N THR A 124 -33.27 -5.21 14.84
CA THR A 124 -34.50 -4.93 15.61
C THR A 124 -35.77 -5.01 14.76
N VAL A 125 -35.63 -5.24 13.45
CA VAL A 125 -36.74 -5.31 12.49
C VAL A 125 -36.61 -6.56 11.61
N PRO A 126 -37.74 -7.20 11.22
CA PRO A 126 -37.71 -8.31 10.26
C PRO A 126 -37.17 -7.88 8.89
N LEU A 127 -36.46 -8.77 8.20
CA LEU A 127 -35.88 -8.51 6.86
C LEU A 127 -36.89 -7.97 5.84
N ALA A 128 -38.13 -8.50 5.87
CA ALA A 128 -39.22 -8.04 5.01
C ALA A 128 -39.56 -6.55 5.15
N GLN A 129 -39.24 -5.94 6.29
CA GLN A 129 -39.49 -4.53 6.57
C GLN A 129 -38.26 -3.64 6.32
N LYS A 130 -37.08 -4.23 6.07
CA LYS A 130 -35.86 -3.49 5.74
C LYS A 130 -35.89 -2.84 4.35
N VAL A 131 -36.76 -3.31 3.45
CA VAL A 131 -36.91 -2.76 2.09
C VAL A 131 -38.33 -2.27 1.87
N ALA A 132 -38.47 -1.00 1.51
CA ALA A 132 -39.76 -0.41 1.18
C ALA A 132 -40.27 -0.92 -0.18
N ALA A 133 -41.59 -1.10 -0.32
CA ALA A 133 -42.20 -1.55 -1.57
C ALA A 133 -41.90 -0.62 -2.76
N THR A 134 -41.78 0.68 -2.50
CA THR A 134 -41.43 1.70 -3.50
C THR A 134 -40.03 1.50 -4.07
N ASP A 135 -39.08 1.07 -3.25
CA ASP A 135 -37.69 0.85 -3.68
C ASP A 135 -37.59 -0.39 -4.57
N VAL A 136 -38.34 -1.45 -4.21
CA VAL A 136 -38.47 -2.66 -5.03
C VAL A 136 -39.09 -2.33 -6.38
N GLN A 137 -40.21 -1.58 -6.39
CA GLN A 137 -40.87 -1.20 -7.63
C GLN A 137 -39.94 -0.41 -8.54
N THR A 138 -39.23 0.58 -7.98
CA THR A 138 -38.24 1.37 -8.73
C THR A 138 -37.18 0.48 -9.36
N LEU A 139 -36.65 -0.49 -8.62
CA LEU A 139 -35.62 -1.39 -9.13
C LEU A 139 -36.16 -2.32 -10.23
N ILE A 140 -37.38 -2.86 -10.05
CA ILE A 140 -38.08 -3.66 -11.07
C ILE A 140 -38.24 -2.87 -12.37
N ASP A 141 -38.65 -1.60 -12.29
CA ASP A 141 -38.87 -0.77 -13.47
C ASP A 141 -37.56 -0.49 -14.23
N ILE A 142 -36.46 -0.28 -13.49
CA ILE A 142 -35.11 -0.15 -14.08
C ILE A 142 -34.71 -1.45 -14.79
N VAL A 143 -34.91 -2.62 -14.16
CA VAL A 143 -34.58 -3.92 -14.75
C VAL A 143 -35.36 -4.14 -16.04
N LYS A 144 -36.68 -3.86 -16.04
CA LYS A 144 -37.53 -4.00 -17.22
C LYS A 144 -37.02 -3.19 -18.40
N GLN A 145 -36.71 -1.91 -18.14
CA GLN A 145 -36.18 -1.03 -19.18
C GLN A 145 -34.86 -1.58 -19.72
N ARG A 146 -33.95 -1.99 -18.84
CA ARG A 146 -32.63 -2.51 -19.24
C ARG A 146 -32.71 -3.83 -20.00
N LEU A 147 -33.58 -4.74 -19.59
CA LEU A 147 -33.79 -6.00 -20.30
C LEU A 147 -34.35 -5.75 -21.71
N ALA A 148 -35.28 -4.80 -21.85
CA ALA A 148 -35.82 -4.39 -23.15
C ALA A 148 -34.74 -3.76 -24.05
N ASP A 149 -33.95 -2.82 -23.51
CA ASP A 149 -32.84 -2.18 -24.22
C ASP A 149 -31.84 -3.24 -24.71
N SER A 150 -31.38 -4.13 -23.81
CA SER A 150 -30.41 -5.17 -24.16
C SER A 150 -30.93 -6.14 -25.21
N ARG A 151 -32.24 -6.44 -25.26
CA ARG A 151 -32.82 -7.28 -26.32
C ARG A 151 -32.83 -6.58 -27.69
N LEU A 152 -33.04 -5.27 -27.72
CA LEU A 152 -33.04 -4.48 -28.96
C LEU A 152 -31.65 -4.39 -29.60
N GLU A 153 -30.57 -4.55 -28.84
CA GLU A 153 -29.18 -4.54 -29.35
C GLU A 153 -28.88 -5.69 -30.32
N GLY A 154 -29.65 -6.80 -30.27
CA GLY A 154 -29.51 -7.94 -31.18
C GLY A 154 -28.24 -8.79 -30.95
N ASP A 155 -28.00 -9.71 -31.88
CA ASP A 155 -26.84 -10.62 -31.83
C ASP A 155 -25.54 -9.89 -32.16
N PHE A 156 -24.46 -10.27 -31.49
CA PHE A 156 -23.13 -9.84 -31.86
C PHE A 156 -22.72 -10.54 -33.15
N THR A 157 -22.73 -9.80 -34.25
CA THR A 157 -22.49 -10.32 -35.61
C THR A 157 -21.07 -10.10 -36.12
N GLN A 158 -20.27 -9.27 -35.45
CA GLN A 158 -18.91 -8.96 -35.87
C GLN A 158 -17.90 -9.93 -35.25
N GLN A 159 -17.06 -10.54 -36.09
CA GLN A 159 -15.72 -10.92 -35.64
C GLN A 159 -14.97 -9.60 -35.46
N LEU A 160 -14.60 -9.25 -34.23
CA LEU A 160 -13.64 -8.16 -34.01
C LEU A 160 -12.37 -8.52 -34.79
N ASP A 161 -11.87 -7.57 -35.56
CA ASP A 161 -10.56 -7.71 -36.15
C ASP A 161 -9.50 -7.76 -35.04
N GLU A 162 -8.31 -8.26 -35.36
CA GLU A 162 -7.22 -8.34 -34.38
C GLU A 162 -6.88 -6.97 -33.77
N GLU A 163 -7.13 -5.89 -34.53
CA GLU A 163 -6.95 -4.52 -34.08
C GLU A 163 -7.92 -4.16 -32.94
N ASP A 164 -9.19 -4.50 -33.07
CA ASP A 164 -10.21 -4.27 -32.04
C ASP A 164 -9.96 -5.03 -30.75
N THR A 165 -9.55 -6.29 -30.87
CA THR A 165 -9.08 -7.10 -29.76
C THR A 165 -7.92 -6.42 -29.04
N GLN A 166 -6.90 -5.98 -29.76
CA GLN A 166 -5.75 -5.29 -29.16
C GLN A 166 -6.16 -3.97 -28.51
N LEU A 167 -7.04 -3.21 -29.17
CA LEU A 167 -7.55 -1.93 -28.69
C LEU A 167 -8.27 -2.09 -27.35
N PHE A 168 -9.17 -3.07 -27.26
CA PHE A 168 -9.95 -3.34 -26.06
C PHE A 168 -9.06 -3.85 -24.91
N ASN A 169 -8.10 -4.73 -25.20
CA ASN A 169 -7.14 -5.20 -24.20
C ASN A 169 -6.30 -4.06 -23.61
N ARG A 170 -5.78 -3.16 -24.45
CA ARG A 170 -5.05 -1.98 -23.97
C ARG A 170 -5.95 -1.02 -23.19
N PHE A 171 -7.23 -0.89 -23.54
CA PHE A 171 -8.19 -0.13 -22.74
C PHE A 171 -8.36 -0.71 -21.34
N MET A 172 -8.48 -2.03 -21.22
CA MET A 172 -8.61 -2.69 -19.92
C MET A 172 -7.39 -2.46 -19.03
N GLU A 173 -6.17 -2.48 -19.58
CA GLU A 173 -4.94 -2.11 -18.86
C GLU A 173 -4.98 -0.68 -18.31
N ILE A 174 -5.48 0.28 -19.10
CA ILE A 174 -5.70 1.67 -18.66
C ILE A 174 -6.68 1.70 -17.48
N THR A 175 -7.79 0.97 -17.57
CA THR A 175 -8.76 0.93 -16.48
C THR A 175 -8.22 0.26 -15.22
N ALA A 176 -7.21 -0.62 -15.31
CA ALA A 176 -6.58 -1.26 -14.15
C ALA A 176 -5.64 -0.31 -13.39
N SER A 177 -5.02 0.67 -14.05
CA SER A 177 -4.15 1.68 -13.43
C SER A 177 -4.96 2.76 -12.69
N PRO A 178 -4.77 2.98 -11.37
CA PRO A 178 -5.50 4.01 -10.63
C PRO A 178 -5.33 5.43 -11.20
N GLU A 179 -4.12 5.78 -11.65
CA GLU A 179 -3.80 7.10 -12.22
C GLU A 179 -4.45 7.30 -13.59
N LYS A 180 -4.30 6.32 -14.50
CA LYS A 180 -4.89 6.41 -15.85
C LYS A 180 -6.42 6.35 -15.79
N ARG A 181 -6.97 5.57 -14.85
CA ARG A 181 -8.40 5.53 -14.54
C ARG A 181 -8.94 6.90 -14.13
N ALA A 182 -8.20 7.70 -13.37
CA ALA A 182 -8.65 9.04 -13.00
C ALA A 182 -8.81 9.96 -14.23
N PHE A 183 -7.92 9.84 -15.22
CA PHE A 183 -8.01 10.60 -16.46
C PHE A 183 -9.16 10.15 -17.38
N LEU A 184 -9.43 8.84 -17.48
CA LEU A 184 -10.58 8.30 -18.22
C LEU A 184 -11.91 8.98 -17.85
N PHE A 185 -12.03 9.34 -16.58
CA PHE A 185 -13.22 9.97 -16.01
C PHE A 185 -13.13 11.50 -15.91
N SER A 186 -12.11 12.12 -16.50
CA SER A 186 -11.97 13.58 -16.56
C SER A 186 -12.88 14.21 -17.61
N ASP A 187 -13.19 15.50 -17.45
CA ASP A 187 -14.00 16.25 -18.42
C ASP A 187 -13.37 16.24 -19.82
N ALA A 188 -12.05 16.34 -19.91
CA ALA A 188 -11.31 16.31 -21.17
C ALA A 188 -11.48 14.99 -21.94
N ALA A 189 -11.39 13.85 -21.25
CA ALA A 189 -11.59 12.55 -21.87
C ALA A 189 -13.03 12.36 -22.34
N GLN A 190 -14.00 12.81 -21.55
CA GLN A 190 -15.42 12.65 -21.89
C GLN A 190 -15.88 13.57 -23.03
N GLU A 191 -15.42 14.82 -23.05
CA GLU A 191 -15.69 15.74 -24.17
C GLU A 191 -15.17 15.16 -25.49
N LYS A 192 -14.02 14.49 -25.43
CA LYS A 192 -13.45 13.80 -26.57
C LYS A 192 -14.29 12.59 -26.99
N LEU A 193 -14.81 11.79 -26.06
CA LEU A 193 -15.73 10.68 -26.36
C LEU A 193 -16.98 11.18 -27.09
N ILE A 194 -17.60 12.25 -26.59
CA ILE A 194 -18.81 12.84 -27.18
C ILE A 194 -18.51 13.38 -28.58
N THR A 195 -17.40 14.11 -28.73
CA THR A 195 -16.98 14.67 -30.02
C THR A 195 -16.75 13.58 -31.06
N LEU A 196 -16.14 12.47 -30.64
CA LEU A 196 -15.84 11.36 -31.53
C LEU A 196 -17.07 10.47 -31.80
N GLY A 197 -18.07 10.48 -30.92
CA GLY A 197 -19.32 9.71 -31.06
C GLY A 197 -19.12 8.19 -31.18
N SER A 198 -17.90 7.70 -30.96
CA SER A 198 -17.49 6.33 -31.19
C SER A 198 -16.54 5.88 -30.08
N PHE A 199 -16.91 4.82 -29.39
CA PHE A 199 -16.07 4.21 -28.36
C PHE A 199 -14.71 3.78 -28.93
N LYS A 200 -14.70 3.12 -30.10
CA LYS A 200 -13.47 2.68 -30.78
C LYS A 200 -12.54 3.86 -31.10
N ALA A 201 -13.09 4.95 -31.62
CA ALA A 201 -12.30 6.16 -31.91
C ALA A 201 -11.77 6.82 -30.61
N TRP A 202 -12.59 6.85 -29.56
CA TRP A 202 -12.21 7.41 -28.27
C TRP A 202 -11.11 6.61 -27.58
N VAL A 203 -11.21 5.27 -27.57
CA VAL A 203 -10.15 4.41 -27.02
C VAL A 203 -8.84 4.59 -27.78
N ARG A 204 -8.87 4.68 -29.11
CA ARG A 204 -7.66 5.00 -29.91
C ARG A 204 -7.05 6.35 -29.50
N ASP A 205 -7.87 7.37 -29.30
CA ASP A 205 -7.42 8.70 -28.88
C ASP A 205 -6.81 8.66 -27.47
N LEU A 206 -7.43 7.95 -26.53
CA LEU A 206 -6.90 7.73 -25.18
C LEU A 206 -5.55 7.02 -25.21
N LEU A 207 -5.42 5.96 -26.01
CA LEU A 207 -4.16 5.23 -26.17
C LEU A 207 -3.08 6.14 -26.77
N SER A 208 -3.42 6.90 -27.81
CA SER A 208 -2.51 7.89 -28.40
C SER A 208 -2.10 8.97 -27.39
N HIS A 209 -3.03 9.45 -26.56
CA HIS A 209 -2.76 10.42 -25.51
C HIS A 209 -1.75 9.87 -24.49
N PHE A 210 -1.97 8.66 -23.97
CA PHE A 210 -1.05 8.06 -23.01
C PHE A 210 0.28 7.67 -23.66
N ASP A 211 0.28 7.14 -24.87
CA ASP A 211 1.51 6.81 -25.60
C ASP A 211 2.33 8.08 -25.89
N ALA A 212 1.68 9.20 -26.25
CA ALA A 212 2.34 10.48 -26.43
C ALA A 212 2.90 11.05 -25.12
N GLN A 213 2.19 10.91 -24.01
CA GLN A 213 2.71 11.28 -22.69
C GLN A 213 3.92 10.43 -22.29
N ASP A 214 3.81 9.11 -22.44
CA ASP A 214 4.88 8.17 -22.10
C ASP A 214 6.12 8.43 -22.99
N ASN A 215 5.92 8.69 -24.29
CA ASN A 215 7.01 9.05 -25.21
C ASN A 215 7.64 10.40 -24.85
N LYS A 216 6.84 11.42 -24.53
CA LYS A 216 7.35 12.71 -24.07
C LYS A 216 8.18 12.57 -22.79
N LEU A 217 7.73 11.75 -21.84
CA LEU A 217 8.48 11.48 -20.61
C LEU A 217 9.79 10.73 -20.90
N LYS A 218 9.78 9.75 -21.81
CA LYS A 218 10.99 9.03 -22.26
C LYS A 218 11.98 9.97 -22.96
N GLU A 219 11.50 10.84 -23.84
CA GLU A 219 12.33 11.85 -24.51
C GLU A 219 12.92 12.84 -23.50
N MET A 220 12.12 13.36 -22.57
CA MET A 220 12.60 14.23 -21.50
C MET A 220 13.65 13.53 -20.63
N LEU A 221 13.44 12.26 -20.28
CA LEU A 221 14.40 11.46 -19.53
C LEU A 221 15.69 11.26 -20.34
N LYS A 222 15.60 10.92 -21.63
CA LYS A 222 16.76 10.75 -22.51
C LYS A 222 17.59 12.04 -22.57
N VAL A 223 16.94 13.18 -22.79
CA VAL A 223 17.60 14.50 -22.77
C VAL A 223 18.28 14.78 -21.42
N GLU A 224 17.70 14.35 -20.29
CA GLU A 224 18.32 14.51 -18.98
C GLU A 224 19.46 13.53 -18.70
N LEU A 225 19.40 12.31 -19.25
CA LEU A 225 20.46 11.30 -19.14
C LEU A 225 21.69 11.66 -19.99
N ASP A 226 21.48 12.28 -21.15
CA ASP A 226 22.55 12.69 -22.08
C ASP A 226 23.28 13.97 -21.65
N LYS A 227 22.81 14.66 -20.60
CA LYS A 227 23.47 15.89 -20.09
C LYS A 227 24.82 15.55 -19.43
N PRO A 228 25.89 16.29 -19.74
CA PRO A 228 27.17 16.09 -19.07
C PRO A 228 27.05 16.40 -17.57
N PRO A 229 27.87 15.75 -16.71
CA PRO A 229 27.90 16.04 -15.29
C PRO A 229 28.18 17.53 -15.05
N ILE A 230 27.36 18.17 -14.22
CA ILE A 230 27.61 19.56 -13.82
C ILE A 230 28.71 19.51 -12.75
N GLY A 231 29.94 19.82 -13.14
CA GLY A 231 31.13 19.70 -12.28
C GLY A 231 31.23 20.71 -11.13
N SER A 232 30.34 21.71 -11.07
CA SER A 232 30.37 22.74 -10.04
C SER A 232 29.34 22.47 -8.93
N LYS A 233 29.84 22.23 -7.71
CA LYS A 233 29.05 22.26 -6.46
C LYS A 233 28.69 23.69 -6.01
N THR A 234 29.11 24.72 -6.75
CA THR A 234 29.04 26.13 -6.30
C THR A 234 27.67 26.79 -6.50
N GLN A 235 26.71 26.13 -7.16
CA GLN A 235 25.29 26.54 -7.17
C GLN A 235 24.37 25.42 -6.66
N VAL A 236 23.93 25.54 -5.41
CA VAL A 236 22.95 24.66 -4.75
C VAL A 236 21.50 24.99 -5.20
N LYS A 237 21.30 25.23 -6.50
CA LYS A 237 19.95 25.52 -7.02
C LYS A 237 19.10 24.23 -6.95
N PRO A 238 17.91 24.24 -6.33
CA PRO A 238 17.05 23.05 -6.29
C PRO A 238 16.59 22.65 -7.70
N LYS A 239 16.52 21.35 -7.97
CA LYS A 239 16.03 20.80 -9.25
C LYS A 239 15.11 19.61 -9.07
N TRP A 240 15.52 18.62 -8.28
CA TRP A 240 14.75 17.39 -8.15
C TRP A 240 13.99 17.38 -6.84
N LYS A 241 12.79 16.78 -6.88
CA LYS A 241 12.00 16.50 -5.70
C LYS A 241 11.75 15.00 -5.66
N LEU A 242 12.19 14.35 -4.59
CA LEU A 242 11.95 12.93 -4.34
C LEU A 242 11.00 12.81 -3.16
N ARG A 243 9.95 11.99 -3.32
CA ARG A 243 8.99 11.71 -2.27
C ARG A 243 9.08 10.25 -1.88
N ILE A 244 9.21 9.98 -0.58
CA ILE A 244 9.04 8.64 -0.02
C ILE A 244 7.91 8.65 1.00
N THR A 245 7.32 7.48 1.23
CA THR A 245 6.40 7.25 2.34
C THR A 245 7.00 6.15 3.21
N ILE A 246 7.07 6.41 4.51
CA ILE A 246 7.53 5.44 5.51
C ILE A 246 6.44 5.25 6.57
N LEU A 247 6.41 4.08 7.16
CA LEU A 247 5.43 3.63 8.14
C LEU A 247 6.12 3.41 9.48
N SER A 248 5.40 3.71 10.57
CA SER A 248 5.85 3.40 11.92
C SER A 248 4.80 2.63 12.71
N PRO A 249 5.05 1.39 13.16
CA PRO A 249 4.17 0.73 14.12
C PRO A 249 4.25 1.37 15.52
N THR A 250 5.37 2.03 15.84
CA THR A 250 5.65 2.59 17.17
C THR A 250 5.12 4.01 17.35
N HIS A 251 4.97 4.77 16.26
CA HIS A 251 4.61 6.19 16.32
C HIS A 251 3.31 6.57 15.58
N LEU A 252 2.55 7.45 16.21
CA LEU A 252 1.50 8.25 15.60
C LEU A 252 2.09 9.52 14.98
N ILE A 253 1.66 9.83 13.76
CA ILE A 253 2.12 10.99 12.99
C ILE A 253 1.09 12.11 13.07
N LYS A 254 1.45 13.21 13.74
CA LYS A 254 0.64 14.43 13.87
C LYS A 254 1.22 15.58 13.06
N ALA A 255 0.38 16.46 12.53
CA ALA A 255 0.81 17.55 11.67
C ALA A 255 1.66 18.62 12.37
N GLN A 256 1.38 18.91 13.64
CA GLN A 256 2.04 20.00 14.38
C GLN A 256 3.57 19.84 14.46
N PRO A 257 4.13 18.72 14.97
CA PRO A 257 5.59 18.51 14.98
C PRO A 257 6.24 18.60 13.59
N LEU A 258 5.56 18.10 12.55
CA LEU A 258 6.06 18.16 11.18
C LEU A 258 6.12 19.61 10.66
N ASN A 259 5.12 20.42 10.97
CA ASN A 259 5.06 21.82 10.56
C ASN A 259 6.19 22.64 11.21
N GLU A 260 6.48 22.38 12.48
CA GLU A 260 7.59 23.00 13.21
C GLU A 260 8.95 22.64 12.60
N PHE A 261 9.18 21.34 12.33
CA PHE A 261 10.37 20.88 11.63
C PHE A 261 10.52 21.54 10.25
N ASN A 262 9.40 21.64 9.50
CA ASN A 262 9.37 22.20 8.16
C ASN A 262 9.74 23.70 8.12
N GLN A 263 9.60 24.45 9.20
CA GLN A 263 10.01 25.86 9.23
C GLN A 263 11.54 25.99 9.12
N HIS A 264 12.28 25.00 9.61
CA HIS A 264 13.74 25.07 9.77
C HIS A 264 14.51 24.22 8.75
N SER A 265 13.83 23.32 8.04
CA SER A 265 14.46 22.43 7.05
C SER A 265 14.11 22.83 5.61
N PRO A 266 15.03 23.43 4.83
CA PRO A 266 14.78 23.76 3.43
C PRO A 266 14.89 22.55 2.49
N ILE A 267 15.61 21.50 2.90
CA ILE A 267 15.94 20.35 2.05
C ILE A 267 14.93 19.21 2.26
N ILE A 268 14.49 18.99 3.49
CA ILE A 268 13.57 17.91 3.85
C ILE A 268 12.25 18.54 4.31
N LYS A 269 11.14 18.18 3.67
CA LYS A 269 9.79 18.54 4.11
C LYS A 269 9.02 17.29 4.50
N LEU A 270 8.29 17.37 5.61
CA LEU A 270 7.54 16.28 6.19
C LEU A 270 6.03 16.55 6.09
N SER A 271 5.25 15.52 5.80
CA SER A 271 3.79 15.61 5.85
C SER A 271 3.17 14.28 6.27
N LYS A 272 1.91 14.34 6.71
CA LYS A 272 1.17 13.15 7.12
C LYS A 272 0.76 12.34 5.87
N GLY A 273 0.91 11.02 5.95
CA GLY A 273 0.39 10.10 4.94
C GLY A 273 -1.10 9.77 5.11
N GLY A 274 -1.61 8.84 4.28
CA GLY A 274 -3.02 8.45 4.29
C GLY A 274 -3.48 7.74 5.58
N THR A 275 -2.55 7.18 6.36
CA THR A 275 -2.84 6.51 7.64
C THR A 275 -2.21 7.27 8.81
N LYS A 276 -2.70 7.02 10.03
CA LYS A 276 -2.20 7.66 11.27
C LYS A 276 -0.71 7.38 11.57
N ASN A 277 -0.12 6.39 10.92
CA ASN A 277 1.24 5.91 11.13
C ASN A 277 2.15 6.14 9.91
N ALA A 278 1.65 6.80 8.87
CA ALA A 278 2.39 7.08 7.66
C ALA A 278 2.99 8.49 7.68
N LEU A 279 4.29 8.57 7.42
CA LEU A 279 5.05 9.80 7.26
C LEU A 279 5.53 9.92 5.81
N ILE A 280 5.18 11.03 5.17
CA ILE A 280 5.68 11.41 3.85
C ILE A 280 6.91 12.30 4.04
N VAL A 281 7.98 11.98 3.32
CA VAL A 281 9.24 12.73 3.33
C VAL A 281 9.57 13.18 1.92
N ASP A 282 9.63 14.49 1.74
CA ASP A 282 10.01 15.17 0.49
C ASP A 282 11.46 15.66 0.60
N PHE A 283 12.35 15.11 -0.22
CA PHE A 283 13.73 15.59 -0.38
C PHE A 283 13.82 16.54 -1.58
N THR A 284 14.41 17.70 -1.37
CA THR A 284 14.76 18.66 -2.42
C THR A 284 16.24 18.52 -2.74
N LEU A 285 16.55 18.06 -3.94
CA LEU A 285 17.91 17.79 -4.37
C LEU A 285 18.42 18.85 -5.37
N PRO A 286 19.71 19.22 -5.28
CA PRO A 286 20.29 20.27 -6.11
C PRO A 286 20.50 19.84 -7.57
N LYS A 287 20.59 20.86 -8.45
CA LYS A 287 20.76 20.73 -9.90
C LYS A 287 22.02 20.00 -10.32
N PHE A 288 23.09 20.05 -9.52
CA PHE A 288 24.35 19.39 -9.85
C PHE A 288 24.24 17.86 -9.85
N ILE A 289 23.20 17.30 -9.23
CA ILE A 289 22.91 15.87 -9.29
C ILE A 289 22.31 15.58 -10.67
N GLY A 290 23.06 14.86 -11.51
CA GLY A 290 22.57 14.41 -12.81
C GLY A 290 21.55 13.29 -12.68
N ALA A 291 20.68 13.14 -13.69
CA ALA A 291 19.71 12.04 -13.74
C ALA A 291 20.34 10.64 -13.56
N PRO A 292 21.54 10.33 -14.12
CA PRO A 292 22.14 8.99 -13.97
C PRO A 292 22.43 8.57 -12.53
N ILE A 293 22.75 9.53 -11.65
CA ILE A 293 23.07 9.25 -10.23
C ILE A 293 21.91 9.57 -9.29
N LEU A 294 20.80 10.12 -9.80
CA LEU A 294 19.68 10.59 -8.99
C LEU A 294 19.07 9.47 -8.14
N TYR A 295 18.94 8.26 -8.71
CA TYR A 295 18.42 7.10 -8.00
C TYR A 295 19.31 6.74 -6.81
N GLY A 296 20.61 6.53 -7.04
CA GLY A 296 21.55 6.15 -5.98
C GLY A 296 21.69 7.23 -4.90
N TYR A 297 21.75 8.49 -5.30
CA TYR A 297 21.84 9.62 -4.37
C TYR A 297 20.55 9.77 -3.54
N GLY A 298 19.40 9.68 -4.19
CA GLY A 298 18.09 9.71 -3.55
C GLY A 298 17.92 8.57 -2.55
N TRP A 299 18.28 7.35 -2.96
CA TRP A 299 18.25 6.17 -2.10
C TRP A 299 19.15 6.31 -0.87
N LEU A 300 20.37 6.83 -1.05
CA LEU A 300 21.30 7.10 0.05
C LEU A 300 20.72 8.10 1.06
N ASN A 301 20.20 9.24 0.60
CA ASN A 301 19.62 10.24 1.50
C ASN A 301 18.40 9.68 2.24
N ALA A 302 17.55 8.95 1.52
CA ALA A 302 16.35 8.34 2.07
C ALA A 302 16.68 7.34 3.18
N ARG A 303 17.62 6.41 2.95
CA ARG A 303 18.00 5.41 3.95
C ARG A 303 18.72 6.00 5.15
N LEU A 304 19.58 7.01 4.96
CA LEU A 304 20.24 7.69 6.07
C LEU A 304 19.24 8.47 6.93
N TYR A 305 18.28 9.17 6.32
CA TYR A 305 17.20 9.83 7.05
C TYR A 305 16.35 8.83 7.83
N VAL A 306 15.96 7.71 7.22
CA VAL A 306 15.21 6.65 7.91
C VAL A 306 16.01 6.09 9.09
N ALA A 307 17.29 5.77 8.91
CA ALA A 307 18.14 5.30 10.00
C ALA A 307 18.24 6.34 11.13
N ALA A 308 18.48 7.60 10.79
CA ALA A 308 18.56 8.69 11.75
C ALA A 308 17.26 8.90 12.53
N LEU A 309 16.11 8.75 11.88
CA LEU A 309 14.81 8.82 12.54
C LEU A 309 14.60 7.66 13.51
N ASN A 310 15.03 6.44 13.15
CA ASN A 310 14.98 5.29 14.06
C ASN A 310 15.89 5.48 15.28
N VAL A 311 17.09 6.03 15.08
CA VAL A 311 18.04 6.33 16.16
C VAL A 311 17.49 7.40 17.10
N ALA A 312 17.01 8.52 16.55
CA ALA A 312 16.55 9.67 17.33
C ALA A 312 15.27 9.40 18.13
N SER A 313 14.31 8.70 17.54
CA SER A 313 13.04 8.35 18.21
C SER A 313 13.12 7.06 19.03
N ARG A 314 14.17 6.26 18.84
CA ARG A 314 14.28 4.87 19.37
C ARG A 314 13.09 3.98 18.96
N GLY A 315 12.33 4.41 17.95
CA GLY A 315 11.20 3.69 17.39
C GLY A 315 11.57 2.82 16.21
N PHE A 316 10.55 2.42 15.46
CA PHE A 316 10.70 1.74 14.19
C PHE A 316 10.04 2.52 13.06
N PHE A 317 10.82 2.92 12.05
CA PHE A 317 10.35 3.57 10.83
C PHE A 317 10.93 2.87 9.62
N PHE A 318 10.08 2.42 8.69
CA PHE A 318 10.53 1.75 7.47
C PHE A 318 9.50 1.83 6.34
N TRP A 319 9.87 1.49 5.10
CA TRP A 319 8.96 1.57 3.94
C TRP A 319 7.79 0.58 4.00
N ASN A 320 7.99 -0.56 4.65
CA ASN A 320 6.99 -1.59 4.83
C ASN A 320 6.96 -2.06 6.30
N THR A 321 5.85 -2.67 6.70
CA THR A 321 5.70 -3.29 8.02
C THR A 321 5.51 -4.79 7.86
N LYS A 322 5.73 -5.55 8.94
CA LYS A 322 5.56 -7.00 8.98
C LYS A 322 4.13 -7.39 8.57
N GLN A 323 4.01 -8.41 7.74
CA GLN A 323 2.75 -9.10 7.46
C GLN A 323 2.69 -10.37 8.32
N ASP A 324 1.50 -10.96 8.49
CA ASP A 324 1.33 -12.30 9.09
C ASP A 324 2.15 -12.56 10.35
N THR A 325 1.85 -11.83 11.43
CA THR A 325 2.65 -11.83 12.66
C THR A 325 2.23 -12.87 13.70
N TYR A 326 1.08 -13.51 13.51
CA TYR A 326 0.51 -14.44 14.50
C TYR A 326 -0.26 -15.62 13.91
N LYS A 327 -0.61 -15.57 12.62
CA LYS A 327 -1.26 -16.65 11.87
C LYS A 327 -0.93 -16.54 10.37
N PHE A 328 -0.92 -17.67 9.66
CA PHE A 328 -0.70 -17.77 8.19
C PHE A 328 -1.96 -18.14 7.41
N TYR A 329 -3.11 -18.29 8.09
CA TYR A 329 -4.34 -18.83 7.50
C TYR A 329 -5.50 -17.87 7.71
N ASP A 330 -6.48 -17.93 6.80
CA ASP A 330 -7.72 -17.15 6.90
C ASP A 330 -8.69 -17.80 7.89
N LYS A 331 -8.98 -19.09 7.69
CA LYS A 331 -9.94 -19.87 8.45
C LYS A 331 -9.47 -21.31 8.68
N ILE A 332 -9.68 -21.84 9.89
CA ILE A 332 -9.59 -23.28 10.18
C ILE A 332 -11.00 -23.76 10.53
N TRP A 333 -11.48 -24.79 9.84
CA TRP A 333 -12.76 -25.43 10.14
C TRP A 333 -12.50 -26.85 10.63
N ASP A 334 -12.97 -27.15 11.84
CA ASP A 334 -13.02 -28.50 12.36
C ASP A 334 -14.17 -29.25 11.68
N LEU A 335 -13.85 -30.23 10.85
CA LEU A 335 -14.84 -31.03 10.12
C LEU A 335 -15.58 -32.00 11.04
N GLU A 336 -14.97 -32.44 12.16
CA GLU A 336 -15.58 -33.38 13.09
C GLU A 336 -16.59 -32.69 14.01
N LYS A 337 -16.25 -31.48 14.45
CA LYS A 337 -17.12 -30.64 15.31
C LYS A 337 -18.00 -29.68 14.53
N ASN A 338 -17.79 -29.59 13.20
CA ASN A 338 -18.43 -28.63 12.31
C ASN A 338 -18.38 -27.19 12.86
N ALA A 339 -17.20 -26.77 13.30
CA ALA A 339 -17.00 -25.49 13.98
C ALA A 339 -15.72 -24.79 13.49
N GLU A 340 -15.71 -23.46 13.57
CA GLU A 340 -14.50 -22.68 13.28
C GLU A 340 -13.54 -22.71 14.46
N LEU A 341 -12.26 -22.97 14.20
CA LEU A 341 -11.19 -22.92 15.18
C LEU A 341 -10.24 -21.76 14.91
N SER A 342 -9.62 -21.25 15.98
CA SER A 342 -8.53 -20.27 15.89
C SER A 342 -7.30 -20.80 16.63
N ILE A 343 -6.25 -21.07 15.87
CA ILE A 343 -4.90 -21.43 16.34
C ILE A 343 -3.97 -20.25 16.09
N ARG A 344 -3.23 -19.80 17.10
CA ARG A 344 -2.27 -18.70 16.95
C ARG A 344 -0.92 -19.14 17.47
N LEU A 345 0.14 -18.50 16.99
CA LEU A 345 1.45 -18.65 17.63
C LEU A 345 1.35 -18.19 19.09
N ALA A 346 1.90 -19.01 20.00
CA ALA A 346 1.90 -18.70 21.43
C ALA A 346 2.62 -17.39 21.75
N GLN A 347 3.68 -17.07 20.99
CA GLN A 347 4.34 -15.78 21.00
C GLN A 347 4.15 -15.14 19.63
N GLU A 348 3.36 -14.07 19.57
CA GLU A 348 3.23 -13.30 18.32
C GLU A 348 4.60 -12.72 17.94
N ILE A 349 4.90 -12.68 16.64
CA ILE A 349 6.07 -11.98 16.08
C ILE A 349 5.75 -10.48 16.00
N LYS A 350 5.25 -9.95 17.11
CA LYS A 350 5.02 -8.55 17.37
C LYS A 350 5.80 -8.19 18.62
N LEU A 351 6.56 -7.12 18.52
CA LEU A 351 7.10 -6.46 19.70
C LEU A 351 5.92 -5.81 20.46
N ASP A 352 5.88 -5.97 21.77
CA ASP A 352 4.83 -5.41 22.64
C ASP A 352 5.14 -3.91 22.87
N TRP A 353 4.97 -3.13 21.80
CA TRP A 353 5.78 -1.94 21.54
C TRP A 353 5.74 -0.84 22.61
N PRO A 354 4.59 -0.25 22.97
CA PRO A 354 3.96 -0.48 24.28
C PRO A 354 2.43 -0.26 24.21
N LYS A 355 1.73 -0.40 25.34
CA LYS A 355 0.28 -0.10 25.54
C LYS A 355 -0.16 1.35 25.23
N ALA A 356 0.68 2.18 24.60
CA ALA A 356 0.28 3.41 23.90
C ALA A 356 1.28 3.70 22.76
N GLN A 357 0.82 3.77 21.52
CA GLN A 357 1.62 4.31 20.40
C GLN A 357 2.10 5.72 20.79
N GLN A 358 3.41 5.97 20.75
CA GLN A 358 3.95 7.29 21.08
C GLN A 358 3.62 8.27 19.95
N THR A 359 3.50 9.56 20.25
CA THR A 359 3.37 10.57 19.19
C THR A 359 4.77 11.01 18.81
N LEU A 360 5.12 10.94 17.52
CA LEU A 360 6.39 11.50 17.03
C LEU A 360 6.41 13.00 17.33
N ASP A 361 7.38 13.46 18.11
CA ASP A 361 7.45 14.84 18.58
C ASP A 361 8.52 15.68 17.86
N ALA A 362 8.57 16.98 18.19
CA ALA A 362 9.49 17.93 17.56
C ALA A 362 10.96 17.69 17.97
N GLN A 363 11.19 17.19 19.18
CA GLN A 363 12.52 16.93 19.71
C GLN A 363 13.15 15.74 18.98
N GLU A 364 12.41 14.66 18.79
CA GLU A 364 12.84 13.49 18.01
C GLU A 364 13.17 13.88 16.56
N LEU A 365 12.38 14.77 15.96
CA LEU A 365 12.65 15.30 14.63
C LEU A 365 13.92 16.16 14.59
N HIS A 366 14.15 17.00 15.61
CA HIS A 366 15.39 17.78 15.73
C HIS A 366 16.62 16.88 15.89
N LEU A 367 16.53 15.87 16.76
CA LEU A 367 17.59 14.88 16.95
C LEU A 367 17.85 14.07 15.68
N SER A 368 16.80 13.72 14.92
CA SER A 368 16.96 13.02 13.65
C SER A 368 17.80 13.84 12.67
N ARG A 369 17.66 15.17 12.67
CA ARG A 369 18.48 16.05 11.84
C ARG A 369 19.95 15.97 12.22
N MET A 370 20.25 16.04 13.53
CA MET A 370 21.61 15.93 14.05
C MET A 370 22.25 14.59 13.67
N VAL A 371 21.49 13.48 13.78
CA VAL A 371 21.99 12.15 13.40
C VAL A 371 22.20 12.04 11.89
N VAL A 372 21.34 12.65 11.05
CA VAL A 372 21.57 12.71 9.59
C VAL A 372 22.88 13.43 9.27
N ASP A 373 23.11 14.59 9.87
CA ASP A 373 24.33 15.37 9.61
C ASP A 373 25.57 14.54 10.00
N TYR A 374 25.55 13.88 11.17
CA TYR A 374 26.60 12.93 11.58
C TYR A 374 26.79 11.78 10.59
N PHE A 375 25.70 11.11 10.19
CA PHE A 375 25.78 10.01 9.23
C PHE A 375 26.31 10.46 7.88
N MET A 376 25.92 11.63 7.37
CA MET A 376 26.42 12.15 6.10
C MET A 376 27.91 12.45 6.15
N ASP A 377 28.41 12.99 7.27
CA ASP A 377 29.83 13.29 7.45
C ASP A 377 30.66 11.99 7.52
N VAL A 378 30.22 11.03 8.31
CA VAL A 378 30.91 9.73 8.44
C VAL A 378 30.77 8.89 7.17
N TYR A 379 29.67 9.00 6.42
CA TYR A 379 29.48 8.23 5.18
C TYR A 379 30.52 8.55 4.10
N ASN A 380 31.18 9.72 4.19
CA ASN A 380 32.28 10.10 3.30
C ASN A 380 33.66 9.59 3.75
N THR A 381 33.72 8.83 4.84
CA THR A 381 34.94 8.22 5.39
C THR A 381 34.93 6.71 5.19
N PRO A 382 36.07 6.01 5.28
CA PRO A 382 36.10 4.54 5.26
C PRO A 382 35.27 3.88 6.39
N ASP A 383 34.92 4.61 7.45
CA ASP A 383 34.31 4.10 8.68
C ASP A 383 32.77 3.94 8.62
N THR A 384 32.17 3.67 7.44
CA THR A 384 30.70 3.62 7.28
C THR A 384 30.04 2.30 7.71
N VAL A 385 30.84 1.31 8.12
CA VAL A 385 30.41 -0.09 8.27
C VAL A 385 29.29 -0.23 9.30
N PHE A 386 29.34 0.52 10.41
CA PHE A 386 28.28 0.50 11.43
C PHE A 386 26.94 0.99 10.90
N VAL A 387 26.92 2.01 10.01
CA VAL A 387 25.68 2.52 9.39
C VAL A 387 25.06 1.44 8.50
N GLN A 388 25.89 0.69 7.77
CA GLN A 388 25.42 -0.40 6.92
C GLN A 388 24.85 -1.55 7.76
N HIS A 389 25.53 -1.96 8.83
CA HIS A 389 25.02 -2.96 9.75
C HIS A 389 23.68 -2.55 10.38
N TYR A 390 23.56 -1.29 10.79
CA TYR A 390 22.31 -0.76 11.36
C TYR A 390 21.17 -0.82 10.34
N LEU A 391 21.42 -0.38 9.10
CA LEU A 391 20.45 -0.46 8.00
C LEU A 391 20.03 -1.89 7.66
N HIS A 392 20.97 -2.84 7.66
CA HIS A 392 20.66 -4.25 7.46
C HIS A 392 19.80 -4.82 8.60
N GLY A 393 20.10 -4.47 9.84
CA GLY A 393 19.28 -4.82 11.00
C GLY A 393 17.84 -4.31 10.87
N LEU A 394 17.65 -3.04 10.49
CA LEU A 394 16.33 -2.47 10.24
C LEU A 394 15.58 -3.17 9.09
N ALA A 395 16.29 -3.48 8.00
CA ALA A 395 15.69 -4.17 6.85
C ALA A 395 15.22 -5.58 7.22
N MET A 396 16.03 -6.33 7.98
CA MET A 396 15.65 -7.65 8.48
C MET A 396 14.47 -7.56 9.47
N LEU A 397 14.45 -6.53 10.32
CA LEU A 397 13.32 -6.28 11.22
C LEU A 397 12.03 -6.01 10.44
N ALA A 398 12.09 -5.30 9.32
CA ALA A 398 10.93 -5.05 8.46
C ALA A 398 10.44 -6.29 7.70
N LYS A 399 11.32 -7.27 7.49
CA LYS A 399 11.08 -8.47 6.67
C LYS A 399 10.88 -9.74 7.50
N SER A 400 10.93 -9.63 8.82
CA SER A 400 10.80 -10.77 9.71
C SER A 400 9.35 -11.00 10.11
N ASP A 401 8.80 -12.15 9.73
CA ASP A 401 7.44 -12.61 10.02
C ASP A 401 7.43 -14.13 10.29
N ILE A 402 6.25 -14.75 10.30
CA ILE A 402 6.12 -16.20 10.57
C ILE A 402 6.72 -17.07 9.47
N HIS A 403 6.86 -16.54 8.26
CA HIS A 403 7.44 -17.22 7.12
C HIS A 403 8.96 -17.07 7.09
N LEU A 404 9.48 -15.97 7.65
CA LEU A 404 10.91 -15.67 7.66
C LEU A 404 11.37 -15.13 9.03
N ARG A 405 11.88 -16.03 9.88
CA ARG A 405 12.49 -15.71 11.18
C ARG A 405 13.94 -15.26 11.00
N LEU A 406 14.26 -14.02 11.39
CA LEU A 406 15.57 -13.39 11.19
C LEU A 406 16.20 -12.86 12.49
N GLU A 407 15.71 -13.30 13.65
CA GLU A 407 16.13 -12.84 14.98
C GLU A 407 17.64 -12.96 15.20
N VAL A 408 18.21 -14.10 14.83
CA VAL A 408 19.65 -14.36 14.96
C VAL A 408 20.47 -13.40 14.10
N GLN A 409 20.07 -13.19 12.84
CA GLN A 409 20.77 -12.32 11.90
C GLN A 409 20.62 -10.84 12.28
N MET A 410 19.44 -10.44 12.77
CA MET A 410 19.21 -9.11 13.31
C MET A 410 20.09 -8.83 14.52
N LEU A 411 20.15 -9.78 15.49
CA LEU A 411 21.00 -9.65 16.67
C LEU A 411 22.47 -9.48 16.28
N ALA A 412 22.96 -10.31 15.35
CA ALA A 412 24.33 -10.22 14.85
C ALA A 412 24.61 -8.86 14.17
N HIS A 413 23.69 -8.36 13.34
CA HIS A 413 23.87 -7.06 12.69
C HIS A 413 23.89 -5.91 13.69
N PHE A 414 22.94 -5.85 14.64
CA PHE A 414 22.98 -4.80 15.66
C PHE A 414 24.20 -4.91 16.56
N PHE A 415 24.67 -6.11 16.90
CA PHE A 415 25.92 -6.26 17.65
C PHE A 415 27.13 -5.69 16.89
N ASN A 416 27.22 -5.97 15.60
CA ASN A 416 28.30 -5.45 14.77
C ASN A 416 28.28 -3.91 14.67
N VAL A 417 27.11 -3.26 14.82
CA VAL A 417 27.04 -1.79 14.93
C VAL A 417 27.84 -1.32 16.14
N LEU A 418 27.66 -1.94 17.31
CA LEU A 418 28.33 -1.54 18.55
C LEU A 418 29.86 -1.67 18.41
N GLU A 419 30.33 -2.82 17.91
CA GLU A 419 31.78 -3.06 17.76
C GLU A 419 32.42 -2.10 16.76
N THR A 420 31.79 -1.92 15.60
CA THR A 420 32.35 -1.10 14.52
C THR A 420 32.23 0.39 14.80
N ALA A 421 31.16 0.85 15.46
CA ALA A 421 31.02 2.24 15.88
C ALA A 421 32.02 2.59 16.99
N MET A 422 32.16 1.74 18.02
CA MET A 422 33.13 1.97 19.10
C MET A 422 34.58 1.80 18.65
N LYS A 423 34.81 1.23 17.45
CA LYS A 423 36.14 0.83 16.96
C LYS A 423 36.87 -0.08 17.97
N LYS A 424 36.10 -0.86 18.72
CA LYS A 424 36.58 -1.79 19.75
C LYS A 424 35.93 -3.14 19.51
N GLY A 425 36.76 -4.18 19.36
CA GLY A 425 36.26 -5.55 19.30
C GLY A 425 35.76 -6.01 20.67
N SER A 426 34.77 -6.88 20.67
CA SER A 426 34.16 -7.51 21.85
C SER A 426 35.12 -8.36 22.68
N GLU A 427 36.29 -8.70 22.11
CA GLU A 427 37.41 -9.37 22.78
C GLU A 427 38.14 -8.44 23.77
N ASN A 428 37.94 -7.11 23.66
CA ASN A 428 38.53 -6.14 24.58
C ASN A 428 37.86 -6.27 25.96
N ALA A 429 38.66 -6.44 27.01
CA ALA A 429 38.20 -6.61 28.39
C ALA A 429 37.27 -5.47 28.86
N ASP A 430 37.52 -4.24 28.39
CA ASP A 430 36.78 -3.05 28.78
C ASP A 430 35.56 -2.77 27.89
N PHE A 431 35.34 -3.55 26.81
CA PHE A 431 34.28 -3.27 25.82
C PHE A 431 32.90 -3.11 26.46
N LYS A 432 32.54 -4.03 27.36
CA LYS A 432 31.25 -4.02 28.05
C LYS A 432 31.11 -2.84 28.99
N ASP A 433 32.16 -2.53 29.74
CA ASP A 433 32.17 -1.44 30.72
C ASP A 433 32.12 -0.07 30.05
N ASP A 434 32.89 0.10 28.97
CA ASP A 434 32.86 1.33 28.16
C ASP A 434 31.50 1.54 27.51
N LEU A 435 30.93 0.48 26.91
CA LEU A 435 29.61 0.55 26.31
C LEU A 435 28.56 0.88 27.38
N PHE A 436 28.57 0.18 28.51
CA PHE A 436 27.64 0.47 29.60
C PHE A 436 27.78 1.90 30.12
N THR A 437 29.00 2.44 30.21
CA THR A 437 29.25 3.82 30.63
C THR A 437 28.56 4.83 29.70
N ILE A 438 28.57 4.58 28.39
CA ILE A 438 27.86 5.41 27.40
C ILE A 438 26.33 5.28 27.56
N LEU A 439 25.85 4.06 27.83
CA LEU A 439 24.41 3.76 27.88
C LEU A 439 23.75 4.05 29.25
N ALA A 440 24.55 4.22 30.31
CA ALA A 440 24.08 4.29 31.70
C ALA A 440 23.05 5.39 31.96
N GLY A 441 23.08 6.48 31.19
CA GLY A 441 22.09 7.56 31.28
C GLY A 441 20.68 7.20 30.78
N PHE A 442 20.50 6.04 30.13
CA PHE A 442 19.24 5.58 29.54
C PHE A 442 18.82 4.17 29.99
N LEU A 443 19.73 3.39 30.56
CA LEU A 443 19.44 2.03 31.00
C LEU A 443 19.15 2.01 32.51
N PRO A 444 17.98 1.49 32.94
CA PRO A 444 17.63 1.46 34.35
C PRO A 444 18.48 0.47 35.16
N GLU A 445 18.94 -0.62 34.53
CA GLU A 445 19.69 -1.70 35.19
C GLU A 445 20.72 -2.34 34.27
N ARG A 446 21.83 -2.80 34.85
CA ARG A 446 22.93 -3.50 34.13
C ARG A 446 22.62 -4.96 33.80
N THR A 447 21.71 -5.61 34.54
CA THR A 447 21.43 -7.05 34.41
C THR A 447 20.94 -7.43 33.01
N ASN A 448 19.94 -6.70 32.48
CA ASN A 448 19.41 -6.96 31.13
C ASN A 448 20.46 -6.68 30.04
N PHE A 449 21.26 -5.63 30.22
CA PHE A 449 22.37 -5.30 29.33
C PHE A 449 23.38 -6.46 29.24
N GLU A 450 23.84 -6.98 30.39
CA GLU A 450 24.80 -8.08 30.43
C GLU A 450 24.25 -9.36 29.79
N CYS A 451 22.96 -9.63 29.98
CA CYS A 451 22.30 -10.77 29.36
C CYS A 451 22.31 -10.67 27.83
N VAL A 452 21.78 -9.57 27.28
CA VAL A 452 21.64 -9.36 25.83
C VAL A 452 23.01 -9.28 25.15
N ILE A 453 23.98 -8.57 25.73
CA ILE A 453 25.35 -8.49 25.20
C ILE A 453 26.04 -9.85 25.30
N GLY A 454 25.83 -10.60 26.38
CA GLY A 454 26.35 -11.96 26.54
C GLY A 454 25.85 -12.90 25.45
N LEU A 455 24.56 -12.85 25.12
CA LEU A 455 23.97 -13.61 24.01
C LEU A 455 24.64 -13.26 22.67
N ALA A 456 24.80 -11.97 22.38
CA ALA A 456 25.41 -11.52 21.13
C ALA A 456 26.90 -11.92 21.00
N ILE A 457 27.68 -11.84 22.09
CA ILE A 457 29.08 -12.30 22.13
C ILE A 457 29.15 -13.82 21.93
N ASN A 458 28.29 -14.58 22.59
CA ASN A 458 28.25 -16.03 22.42
C ASN A 458 27.92 -16.40 20.96
N LEU A 459 27.01 -15.66 20.32
CA LEU A 459 26.58 -15.90 18.94
C LEU A 459 27.74 -15.68 17.98
N LYS A 460 28.45 -14.57 18.15
CA LYS A 460 29.63 -14.23 17.36
C LYS A 460 30.74 -15.28 17.52
N ASN A 461 30.96 -15.76 18.74
CA ASN A 461 32.00 -16.74 19.05
C ASN A 461 31.64 -18.18 18.65
N GLY A 462 30.52 -18.38 17.94
CA GLY A 462 30.08 -19.70 17.49
C GLY A 462 29.75 -20.65 18.64
N LYS A 463 29.48 -20.12 19.84
CA LYS A 463 29.07 -20.96 20.97
C LYS A 463 27.63 -21.43 20.73
N PRO A 464 27.28 -22.65 21.19
CA PRO A 464 25.90 -23.14 21.10
C PRO A 464 24.96 -22.16 21.81
N ILE A 465 23.97 -21.66 21.08
CA ILE A 465 22.87 -20.86 21.61
C ILE A 465 21.59 -21.61 21.28
N ASP A 466 20.72 -21.72 22.26
CA ASP A 466 19.36 -22.17 22.02
C ASP A 466 18.65 -21.16 21.11
N ALA A 467 18.26 -21.57 19.91
CA ALA A 467 17.60 -20.67 18.95
C ALA A 467 16.29 -20.08 19.52
N GLU A 468 15.65 -20.76 20.48
CA GLU A 468 14.47 -20.25 21.18
C GLU A 468 14.79 -19.11 22.17
N SER A 469 16.06 -18.94 22.55
CA SER A 469 16.51 -17.89 23.48
C SER A 469 16.66 -16.50 22.84
N ILE A 470 16.70 -16.41 21.50
CA ILE A 470 16.78 -15.13 20.78
C ILE A 470 15.41 -14.78 20.22
N THR A 471 14.69 -13.92 20.93
CA THR A 471 13.39 -13.39 20.49
C THR A 471 13.55 -11.96 19.95
N LEU A 472 12.45 -11.37 19.49
CA LEU A 472 12.44 -9.95 19.11
C LEU A 472 12.74 -9.02 20.30
N THR A 473 12.56 -9.48 21.54
CA THR A 473 12.84 -8.70 22.75
C THR A 473 14.34 -8.40 22.89
N GLU A 474 15.19 -9.42 22.72
CA GLU A 474 16.65 -9.28 22.77
C GLU A 474 17.14 -8.44 21.59
N VAL A 475 16.60 -8.70 20.39
CA VAL A 475 16.91 -7.92 19.17
C VAL A 475 16.59 -6.44 19.37
N TYR A 476 15.42 -6.13 19.93
CA TYR A 476 15.02 -4.74 20.16
C TYR A 476 15.84 -4.07 21.25
N SER A 477 16.15 -4.78 22.33
CA SER A 477 17.06 -4.28 23.36
C SER A 477 18.41 -3.89 22.76
N LEU A 478 18.96 -4.75 21.89
CA LEU A 478 20.23 -4.48 21.23
C LEU A 478 20.13 -3.33 20.21
N LYS A 479 19.04 -3.23 19.44
CA LYS A 479 18.76 -2.05 18.59
C LYS A 479 18.75 -0.76 19.42
N ASN A 480 18.07 -0.76 20.57
CA ASN A 480 18.01 0.42 21.44
C ASN A 480 19.40 0.81 21.97
N TYR A 481 20.26 -0.16 22.29
CA TYR A 481 21.65 0.12 22.66
C TYR A 481 22.41 0.80 21.51
N CYS A 482 22.21 0.34 20.27
CA CYS A 482 22.75 0.99 19.08
C CYS A 482 22.21 2.41 18.91
N ASP A 483 20.90 2.62 19.10
CA ASP A 483 20.28 3.94 18.98
C ASP A 483 20.91 4.94 19.95
N ILE A 484 21.04 4.57 21.22
CA ILE A 484 21.62 5.43 22.27
C ILE A 484 23.10 5.72 21.95
N LEU A 485 23.87 4.71 21.57
CA LEU A 485 25.28 4.87 21.19
C LEU A 485 25.44 5.85 20.02
N LEU A 486 24.70 5.62 18.92
CA LEU A 486 24.80 6.42 17.70
C LEU A 486 24.27 7.84 17.91
N LEU A 487 23.21 8.03 18.70
CA LEU A 487 22.74 9.35 19.11
C LEU A 487 23.80 10.08 19.93
N THR A 488 24.46 9.36 20.85
CA THR A 488 25.56 9.92 21.64
C THR A 488 26.71 10.38 20.76
N TYR A 489 27.11 9.57 19.79
CA TYR A 489 28.18 9.97 18.87
C TYR A 489 27.79 11.13 17.96
N ALA A 490 26.53 11.19 17.51
CA ALA A 490 26.04 12.35 16.77
C ALA A 490 26.09 13.64 17.63
N TYR A 491 25.76 13.55 18.92
CA TYR A 491 25.87 14.66 19.85
C TYR A 491 27.32 15.08 20.10
N ARG A 492 28.23 14.14 20.36
CA ARG A 492 29.67 14.39 20.51
C ARG A 492 30.25 15.07 19.27
N HIS A 493 29.89 14.56 18.10
CA HIS A 493 30.31 15.11 16.82
C HIS A 493 29.83 16.56 16.62
N ARG A 494 28.56 16.84 16.92
CA ARG A 494 27.99 18.19 16.80
C ARG A 494 28.64 19.19 17.77
N ASN A 495 28.91 18.77 19.01
CA ASN A 495 29.43 19.63 20.07
C ASN A 495 30.97 19.66 20.14
N LYS A 496 31.65 18.79 19.38
CA LYS A 496 33.11 18.58 19.44
C LYS A 496 33.62 18.24 20.85
N ASP A 497 32.82 17.44 21.56
CA ASP A 497 33.13 16.95 22.90
C ASP A 497 33.08 15.43 22.90
N ASP A 498 34.24 14.78 22.82
CA ASP A 498 34.35 13.32 22.77
C ASP A 498 33.99 12.63 24.10
N GLY A 499 33.93 13.39 25.21
CA GLY A 499 33.64 12.90 26.55
C GLY A 499 32.16 12.97 26.94
N ALA A 500 31.33 13.71 26.19
CA ALA A 500 29.94 13.92 26.55
C ALA A 500 29.16 12.61 26.65
N ILE A 501 28.37 12.46 27.72
CA ILE A 501 27.43 11.35 27.91
C ILE A 501 26.03 11.97 27.90
N LEU A 502 25.14 11.44 27.06
CA LEU A 502 23.73 11.82 27.13
C LEU A 502 23.05 11.12 28.31
N SER A 503 22.36 11.91 29.13
CA SER A 503 21.51 11.42 30.22
C SER A 503 20.09 11.92 30.02
N GLY A 504 19.19 11.06 29.55
CA GLY A 504 17.85 11.49 29.14
C GLY A 504 17.85 12.36 27.89
N ILE A 505 16.64 12.67 27.38
CA ILE A 505 16.45 13.58 26.24
C ILE A 505 16.28 15.00 26.80
N THR A 506 17.34 15.61 27.32
CA THR A 506 17.31 17.01 27.78
C THR A 506 17.61 17.97 26.63
N GLU A 507 16.93 19.12 26.65
CA GLU A 507 16.85 20.19 25.63
C GLU A 507 18.13 20.53 24.84
#